data_AF-A0A397BMV2-F1
#
_entry.id   AF-A0A397BMV2-F1
#
_cell.length_a   1.000
_cell.length_b   1.000
_cell.length_c   1.000
_cell.angle_alpha   90.00
_cell.angle_beta   90.00
_cell.angle_gamma   90.00
#
_symmetry.space_group_name_H-M   'P 1'
#
loop_
_entity.id
_entity.type
_entity.pdbx_description
1 polymer ?
#
loop_
_entity_poly.entity_id
_entity_poly.type
_entity_poly.pdbx_seq_one_letter_code
_entity_poly.pdbx_strand_id
1 'polypeptide(L)'
;STSSECVWSCDPGYTGIHCLSPLDDFFDMFGGKVVFLMVAVGTLGAIVAMGYLCKRDPYTPDKSKDHLLVPKRPWYQLRLARLVWPRVSYPKLQENELKIHMARIYLTGNNTQEAPLTLHPDVPRGLEQVLDKDKYKNLADHVNSILAFSTGGSVLFNITRFLFYPLATDVMVFRRHKKFNALKRWMSKYNHECMLGPRSRAMANAIKLGYCTDYSLAYIELLYVENNPSKCMPRQLVGKPRLPLVLLFAGLGSYESPLYLDPNDLLVRSLPQSPELTAFIDEAWIEIIADLNAMLRVVNLADKSLRGLIDVATFCEHKNGHHLRQSNSFKTTPSLGGLRMQLGRFFPGDKDHDRWGLFVTCVGIQTSVQALLETPNVWSPTKQQYSGSRGGWDAAIDDTLPIPGILLNAEALEDRQSHVVTSNRRGVLWPASIVCPSNVMKPGTVSQSWLIYMSIIVSILLDLATTLGMLVNLKCVKNGTEVRACTNSVLWPVLLIYPLAIVFAPVTGLVTLATSSPTFGRKYGLWNACSLVNIAVAIIICYAKSDMLVAPYVTRPLPLFPAAALVFKLVQAGLVDYYIADMESTRRRRGWRGLMKRRDSDSSTPPTSP
;
A
#
# COMPACT_ATOMS: atom_id res chain seq x y z
N SER A 1 30.68 -74.00 -2.14
CA SER A 1 29.51 -73.32 -2.74
C SER A 1 29.48 -71.90 -2.24
N THR A 2 30.15 -71.01 -2.97
CA THR A 2 30.04 -69.55 -2.77
C THR A 2 28.63 -69.13 -3.15
N SER A 3 27.89 -68.55 -2.20
CA SER A 3 26.56 -68.01 -2.44
C SER A 3 26.64 -66.86 -3.45
N SER A 4 26.28 -67.13 -4.70
CA SER A 4 25.90 -66.12 -5.66
C SER A 4 24.65 -65.40 -5.15
N GLU A 5 24.70 -64.05 -5.14
CA GLU A 5 23.65 -63.10 -4.72
C GLU A 5 23.66 -62.62 -3.27
N CYS A 6 24.78 -62.03 -2.81
CA CYS A 6 24.67 -60.89 -1.89
C CYS A 6 24.49 -59.61 -2.73
N VAL A 7 23.24 -59.20 -2.93
CA VAL A 7 22.93 -57.83 -3.37
C VAL A 7 23.36 -56.92 -2.22
N TRP A 8 24.48 -56.22 -2.37
CA TRP A 8 24.91 -55.24 -1.37
C TRP A 8 23.81 -54.19 -1.23
N SER A 9 23.36 -53.95 0.01
CA SER A 9 22.40 -52.90 0.33
C SER A 9 23.12 -51.82 1.10
N CYS A 10 23.06 -50.57 0.64
CA CYS A 10 23.55 -49.45 1.42
C CYS A 10 22.76 -49.32 2.73
N ASP A 11 23.42 -48.77 3.75
CA ASP A 11 22.75 -48.38 4.99
C ASP A 11 21.56 -47.45 4.72
N PRO A 12 20.53 -47.45 5.58
CA PRO A 12 19.35 -46.61 5.41
C PRO A 12 19.74 -45.14 5.24
N GLY A 13 19.40 -44.56 4.09
CA GLY A 13 19.64 -43.15 3.77
C GLY A 13 20.81 -42.87 2.82
N TYR A 14 21.50 -43.89 2.33
CA TYR A 14 22.51 -43.77 1.28
C TYR A 14 22.02 -44.37 -0.04
N THR A 15 22.44 -43.79 -1.17
CA THR A 15 22.00 -44.18 -2.52
C THR A 15 23.18 -44.36 -3.48
N GLY A 16 22.94 -45.08 -4.57
CA GLY A 16 23.89 -45.22 -5.68
C GLY A 16 24.98 -46.27 -5.45
N ILE A 17 25.90 -46.38 -6.42
CA ILE A 17 26.97 -47.40 -6.46
C ILE A 17 28.01 -47.18 -5.36
N HIS A 18 28.20 -45.91 -4.96
CA HIS A 18 29.18 -45.52 -3.94
C HIS A 18 28.58 -45.35 -2.54
N CYS A 19 27.30 -45.68 -2.35
CA CYS A 19 26.55 -45.44 -1.11
C CYS A 19 26.79 -44.03 -0.55
N LEU A 20 26.58 -43.02 -1.39
CA LEU A 20 26.72 -41.61 -1.01
C LEU A 20 25.40 -41.08 -0.48
N SER A 21 25.48 -40.05 0.38
CA SER A 21 24.26 -39.33 0.73
C SER A 21 23.82 -38.51 -0.49
N PRO A 22 22.52 -38.35 -0.76
CA PRO A 22 22.01 -37.50 -1.84
C PRO A 22 22.52 -36.05 -1.82
N LEU A 23 22.94 -35.57 -0.65
CA LEU A 23 23.56 -34.26 -0.49
C LEU A 23 25.04 -34.27 -0.89
N ASP A 24 25.76 -35.36 -0.60
CA ASP A 24 27.11 -35.59 -1.11
C ASP A 24 27.11 -35.81 -2.63
N ASP A 25 26.16 -36.60 -3.16
CA ASP A 25 25.94 -36.77 -4.61
C ASP A 25 25.67 -35.42 -5.29
N PHE A 26 24.86 -34.57 -4.66
CA PHE A 26 24.60 -33.22 -5.16
C PHE A 26 25.88 -32.37 -5.19
N PHE A 27 26.70 -32.41 -4.14
CA PHE A 27 27.96 -31.67 -4.11
C PHE A 27 28.98 -32.21 -5.12
N ASP A 28 29.04 -33.52 -5.30
CA ASP A 28 29.94 -34.15 -6.27
C ASP A 28 29.57 -33.79 -7.71
N MET A 29 28.28 -33.57 -8.01
CA MET A 29 27.83 -33.04 -9.29
C MET A 29 28.41 -31.65 -9.61
N PHE A 30 28.74 -30.85 -8.58
CA PHE A 30 29.35 -29.52 -8.72
C PHE A 30 30.89 -29.53 -8.56
N GLY A 31 31.52 -30.70 -8.61
CA GLY A 31 32.98 -30.84 -8.44
C GLY A 31 33.43 -30.93 -6.98
N GLY A 32 32.52 -31.28 -6.08
CA GLY A 32 32.79 -31.53 -4.66
C GLY A 32 32.47 -30.35 -3.74
N LYS A 33 32.43 -30.64 -2.43
CA LYS A 33 32.02 -29.71 -1.35
C LYS A 33 32.79 -28.38 -1.35
N VAL A 34 34.10 -28.45 -1.61
CA VAL A 34 34.99 -27.28 -1.58
C VAL A 34 34.71 -26.34 -2.75
N VAL A 35 34.54 -26.87 -3.96
CA VAL A 35 34.25 -26.07 -5.17
C VAL A 35 32.90 -25.40 -5.03
N PHE A 36 31.87 -26.14 -4.58
CA PHE A 36 30.56 -25.59 -4.31
C PHE A 36 30.60 -24.44 -3.28
N LEU A 37 31.33 -24.61 -2.17
CA LEU A 37 31.47 -23.58 -1.15
C LEU A 37 32.15 -22.31 -1.70
N MET A 38 33.20 -22.46 -2.50
CA MET A 38 33.90 -21.32 -3.12
C MET A 38 33.00 -20.55 -4.08
N VAL A 39 32.21 -21.24 -4.90
CA VAL A 39 31.25 -20.60 -5.81
C VAL A 39 30.12 -19.91 -5.03
N ALA A 40 29.60 -20.54 -3.97
CA ALA A 40 28.58 -19.95 -3.11
C ALA A 40 29.08 -18.68 -2.39
N VAL A 41 30.30 -18.71 -1.85
CA VAL A 41 30.93 -17.54 -1.21
C VAL A 41 31.23 -16.44 -2.24
N GLY A 42 31.72 -16.80 -3.43
CA GLY A 42 31.98 -15.84 -4.51
C GLY A 42 30.71 -15.16 -5.03
N THR A 43 29.62 -15.91 -5.21
CA THR A 43 28.32 -15.36 -5.62
C THR A 43 27.70 -14.50 -4.51
N LEU A 44 27.79 -14.91 -3.24
CA LEU A 44 27.40 -14.09 -2.09
C LEU A 44 28.20 -12.77 -2.05
N GLY A 45 29.52 -12.84 -2.22
CA GLY A 45 30.40 -11.66 -2.29
C GLY A 45 30.02 -10.73 -3.43
N ALA A 46 29.71 -11.27 -4.60
CA ALA A 46 29.24 -10.49 -5.75
C ALA A 46 27.86 -9.83 -5.50
N ILE A 47 26.91 -10.54 -4.88
CA ILE A 47 25.60 -9.98 -4.51
C ILE A 47 25.75 -8.86 -3.47
N VAL A 48 26.59 -9.07 -2.44
CA VAL A 48 26.89 -8.06 -1.42
C VAL A 48 27.59 -6.85 -2.03
N ALA A 49 28.58 -7.06 -2.92
CA ALA A 49 29.29 -5.98 -3.60
C ALA A 49 28.36 -5.20 -4.54
N MET A 50 27.54 -5.88 -5.34
CA MET A 50 26.51 -5.26 -6.20
C MET A 50 25.49 -4.49 -5.36
N GLY A 51 25.06 -5.08 -4.24
CA GLY A 51 24.19 -4.46 -3.25
C GLY A 51 24.80 -3.20 -2.61
N TYR A 52 26.08 -3.24 -2.25
CA TYR A 52 26.84 -2.09 -1.77
C TYR A 52 26.94 -0.99 -2.83
N LEU A 53 27.27 -1.36 -4.07
CA LEU A 53 27.37 -0.44 -5.20
C LEU A 53 26.02 0.18 -5.58
N CYS A 54 24.92 -0.57 -5.46
CA CYS A 54 23.56 -0.06 -5.71
C CYS A 54 22.97 0.72 -4.54
N LYS A 55 23.31 0.37 -3.29
CA LYS A 55 22.89 1.12 -2.08
C LYS A 55 23.68 2.42 -1.94
N ARG A 56 24.93 2.44 -2.41
CA ARG A 56 25.70 3.65 -2.68
C ARG A 56 25.09 4.32 -3.91
N ASP A 57 23.87 4.82 -3.71
CA ASP A 57 23.14 5.55 -4.73
C ASP A 57 24.09 6.57 -5.40
N PRO A 58 24.08 6.70 -6.74
CA PRO A 58 24.73 7.79 -7.47
C PRO A 58 24.02 9.15 -7.24
N TYR A 59 23.43 9.37 -6.06
CA TYR A 59 23.00 10.68 -5.61
C TYR A 59 24.23 11.44 -5.12
N THR A 60 25.06 11.87 -6.07
CA THR A 60 25.79 13.11 -5.86
C THR A 60 24.73 14.16 -5.50
N PRO A 61 24.83 14.85 -4.35
CA PRO A 61 24.08 16.08 -4.18
C PRO A 61 24.56 16.98 -5.31
N ASP A 62 23.74 17.13 -6.36
CA ASP A 62 24.09 18.08 -7.40
C ASP A 62 24.09 19.45 -6.71
N LYS A 63 25.27 20.07 -6.67
CA LYS A 63 25.45 21.40 -6.10
C LYS A 63 24.74 22.47 -6.96
N SER A 64 24.17 22.09 -8.11
CA SER A 64 23.24 22.94 -8.82
C SER A 64 21.92 23.02 -8.07
N LYS A 65 21.58 24.24 -7.66
CA LYS A 65 20.29 24.62 -7.11
C LYS A 65 19.17 24.32 -8.12
N ASP A 66 18.69 23.07 -8.18
CA ASP A 66 17.43 22.71 -8.82
C ASP A 66 16.86 21.46 -8.13
N HIS A 67 15.85 21.71 -7.30
CA HIS A 67 15.24 20.77 -6.37
C HIS A 67 14.32 19.79 -7.13
N LEU A 68 14.88 18.82 -7.85
CA LEU A 68 14.08 17.78 -8.50
C LEU A 68 14.75 16.41 -8.39
N LEU A 69 14.44 15.69 -7.31
CA LEU A 69 14.74 14.26 -7.16
C LEU A 69 13.78 13.42 -8.02
N VAL A 70 13.87 13.56 -9.35
CA VAL A 70 13.19 12.63 -10.27
C VAL A 70 14.04 11.37 -10.34
N PRO A 71 13.55 10.20 -9.88
CA PRO A 71 14.28 8.96 -10.07
C PRO A 71 14.38 8.68 -11.58
N LYS A 72 15.61 8.56 -12.11
CA LYS A 72 15.83 7.93 -13.42
C LYS A 72 15.36 6.48 -13.30
N ARG A 73 14.14 6.18 -13.75
CA ARG A 73 13.66 4.79 -13.82
C ARG A 73 14.51 4.05 -14.86
N PRO A 74 15.02 2.85 -14.55
CA PRO A 74 15.74 2.06 -15.53
C PRO A 74 14.84 1.78 -16.74
N TRP A 75 15.36 1.99 -17.94
CA TRP A 75 14.64 1.91 -19.20
C TRP A 75 13.95 0.53 -19.42
N TYR A 76 14.53 -0.55 -18.90
CA TYR A 76 14.00 -1.92 -19.03
C TYR A 76 12.71 -2.16 -18.22
N GLN A 77 12.55 -1.52 -17.05
CA GLN A 77 11.33 -1.64 -16.24
C GLN A 77 10.12 -1.02 -16.96
N LEU A 78 10.33 0.02 -17.78
CA LEU A 78 9.26 0.69 -18.49
C LEU A 78 8.75 -0.13 -19.70
N ARG A 79 9.64 -0.87 -20.39
CA ARG A 79 9.27 -1.69 -21.55
C ARG A 79 8.57 -2.99 -21.16
N LEU A 80 9.13 -3.76 -20.22
CA LEU A 80 8.52 -5.02 -19.76
C LEU A 80 7.16 -4.79 -19.09
N ALA A 81 7.05 -3.75 -18.26
CA ALA A 81 5.77 -3.40 -17.64
C ALA A 81 4.71 -2.98 -18.65
N ARG A 82 5.07 -2.29 -19.76
CA ARG A 82 4.09 -1.95 -20.82
C ARG A 82 3.64 -3.15 -21.64
N LEU A 83 4.51 -4.16 -21.79
CA LEU A 83 4.20 -5.38 -22.51
C LEU A 83 3.18 -6.23 -21.74
N VAL A 84 3.38 -6.37 -20.42
CA VAL A 84 2.49 -7.15 -19.55
C VAL A 84 1.24 -6.34 -19.13
N TRP A 85 1.36 -5.01 -19.01
CA TRP A 85 0.30 -4.10 -18.57
C TRP A 85 0.12 -2.93 -19.55
N PRO A 86 -0.67 -3.10 -20.63
CA PRO A 86 -0.86 -2.03 -21.61
C PRO A 86 -1.60 -0.86 -20.96
N ARG A 87 -0.97 0.31 -20.91
CA ARG A 87 -1.56 1.52 -20.31
C ARG A 87 -2.22 2.39 -21.38
N VAL A 88 -3.49 2.71 -21.18
CA VAL A 88 -4.18 3.74 -21.96
C VAL A 88 -3.81 5.11 -21.40
N SER A 89 -3.32 6.01 -22.26
CA SER A 89 -3.06 7.40 -21.90
C SER A 89 -4.38 8.15 -21.72
N TYR A 90 -4.50 8.95 -20.67
CA TYR A 90 -5.64 9.84 -20.43
C TYR A 90 -5.12 11.11 -19.75
N PRO A 91 -5.51 12.30 -20.23
CA PRO A 91 -5.06 13.56 -19.65
C PRO A 91 -5.73 13.78 -18.29
N LYS A 92 -4.94 13.69 -17.20
CA LYS A 92 -5.39 14.12 -15.86
C LYS A 92 -5.50 15.66 -15.81
N LEU A 93 -6.08 16.16 -14.73
CA LEU A 93 -6.14 17.59 -14.43
C LEU A 93 -4.73 18.22 -14.45
N GLN A 94 -4.57 19.31 -15.19
CA GLN A 94 -3.30 20.03 -15.32
C GLN A 94 -3.28 21.31 -14.45
N GLU A 95 -2.08 21.83 -14.16
CA GLU A 95 -1.88 23.02 -13.32
C GLU A 95 -2.51 24.30 -13.90
N ASN A 96 -2.49 24.46 -15.22
CA ASN A 96 -3.14 25.58 -15.93
C ASN A 96 -4.68 25.55 -15.82
N GLU A 97 -5.27 24.36 -15.71
CA GLU A 97 -6.72 24.15 -15.62
C GLU A 97 -7.26 24.31 -14.21
N LEU A 98 -6.38 24.46 -13.22
CA LEU A 98 -6.75 24.63 -11.83
C LEU A 98 -7.58 25.93 -11.61
N LYS A 99 -7.31 26.97 -12.42
CA LYS A 99 -8.05 28.25 -12.41
C LYS A 99 -9.52 28.10 -12.80
N ILE A 100 -9.82 27.09 -13.64
CA ILE A 100 -11.18 26.78 -14.12
C ILE A 100 -11.77 25.56 -13.40
N HIS A 101 -11.07 25.02 -12.39
CA HIS A 101 -11.58 23.91 -11.59
C HIS A 101 -12.77 24.36 -10.73
N MET A 102 -13.85 23.60 -10.78
CA MET A 102 -15.09 23.91 -10.08
C MET A 102 -15.30 22.97 -8.89
N ALA A 103 -15.39 21.67 -9.16
CA ALA A 103 -15.72 20.68 -8.15
C ALA A 103 -15.05 19.33 -8.42
N ARG A 104 -14.88 18.55 -7.35
CA ARG A 104 -14.42 17.16 -7.39
C ARG A 104 -15.52 16.26 -6.85
N ILE A 105 -15.91 15.26 -7.63
CA ILE A 105 -16.88 14.22 -7.23
C ILE A 105 -16.10 12.93 -6.98
N TYR A 106 -16.09 12.43 -5.75
CA TYR A 106 -15.44 11.17 -5.42
C TYR A 106 -16.33 9.98 -5.77
N LEU A 107 -15.74 8.91 -6.30
CA LEU A 107 -16.44 7.63 -6.43
C LEU A 107 -16.47 6.94 -5.07
N THR A 108 -17.58 6.29 -4.76
CA THR A 108 -17.79 5.54 -3.52
C THR A 108 -17.28 4.09 -3.64
N GLY A 109 -17.08 3.42 -2.51
CA GLY A 109 -16.59 2.05 -2.44
C GLY A 109 -15.06 1.93 -2.46
N ASN A 110 -14.54 0.73 -2.13
CA ASN A 110 -13.10 0.45 -1.91
C ASN A 110 -12.38 -0.17 -3.12
N ASN A 111 -13.07 -0.28 -4.26
CA ASN A 111 -12.62 -1.04 -5.42
C ASN A 111 -12.26 -2.51 -5.10
N THR A 112 -12.99 -3.10 -4.16
CA THR A 112 -12.94 -4.53 -3.85
C THR A 112 -14.11 -5.23 -4.55
N GLN A 113 -14.16 -6.56 -4.49
CA GLN A 113 -15.26 -7.30 -5.13
C GLN A 113 -16.61 -7.04 -4.46
N GLU A 114 -16.59 -6.87 -3.14
CA GLU A 114 -17.77 -6.61 -2.31
C GLU A 114 -18.21 -5.15 -2.40
N ALA A 115 -17.25 -4.23 -2.51
CA ALA A 115 -17.49 -2.80 -2.66
C ALA A 115 -16.80 -2.27 -3.93
N PRO A 116 -17.38 -2.48 -5.13
CA PRO A 116 -16.87 -1.89 -6.37
C PRO A 116 -16.88 -0.36 -6.28
N LEU A 117 -16.08 0.29 -7.14
CA LEU A 117 -16.18 1.74 -7.28
C LEU A 117 -17.46 2.11 -8.00
N THR A 118 -18.27 2.97 -7.38
CA THR A 118 -19.52 3.46 -7.97
C THR A 118 -19.59 4.98 -7.92
N LEU A 119 -20.08 5.58 -9.01
CA LEU A 119 -20.51 6.95 -9.06
C LEU A 119 -21.97 7.02 -8.61
N HIS A 120 -22.26 7.87 -7.64
CA HIS A 120 -23.63 8.04 -7.15
C HIS A 120 -24.50 8.66 -8.27
N PRO A 121 -25.72 8.13 -8.52
CA PRO A 121 -26.56 8.56 -9.65
C PRO A 121 -27.16 9.95 -9.45
N ASP A 122 -27.30 10.41 -8.21
CA ASP A 122 -27.86 11.73 -7.91
C ASP A 122 -26.79 12.82 -8.01
N VAL A 123 -27.21 13.99 -8.51
CA VAL A 123 -26.32 15.15 -8.67
C VAL A 123 -25.98 15.73 -7.29
N PRO A 124 -24.69 15.96 -6.97
CA PRO A 124 -24.29 16.55 -5.70
C PRO A 124 -24.89 17.95 -5.48
N ARG A 125 -25.15 18.29 -4.21
CA ARG A 125 -25.69 19.60 -3.80
C ARG A 125 -24.83 20.74 -4.35
N GLY A 126 -25.47 21.75 -4.94
CA GLY A 126 -24.80 22.92 -5.51
C GLY A 126 -24.32 22.77 -6.97
N LEU A 127 -24.38 21.56 -7.55
CA LEU A 127 -24.06 21.32 -8.96
C LEU A 127 -25.29 21.19 -9.86
N GLU A 128 -26.50 21.28 -9.31
CA GLU A 128 -27.76 21.17 -10.07
C GLU A 128 -27.94 22.24 -11.18
N GLN A 129 -27.25 23.37 -11.06
CA GLN A 129 -27.26 24.43 -12.08
C GLN A 129 -26.27 24.19 -13.23
N VAL A 130 -25.35 23.24 -13.06
CA VAL A 130 -24.28 22.93 -14.02
C VAL A 130 -24.49 21.55 -14.66
N LEU A 131 -25.12 20.62 -13.95
CA LEU A 131 -25.33 19.24 -14.39
C LEU A 131 -26.82 18.95 -14.61
N ASP A 132 -27.10 18.29 -15.73
CA ASP A 132 -28.40 17.74 -16.08
C ASP A 132 -28.62 16.43 -15.29
N LYS A 133 -29.70 16.34 -14.51
CA LYS A 133 -29.97 15.22 -13.60
C LYS A 133 -30.10 13.88 -14.34
N ASP A 134 -30.88 13.85 -15.43
CA ASP A 134 -31.16 12.60 -16.14
C ASP A 134 -29.94 12.10 -16.91
N LYS A 135 -29.22 13.02 -17.55
CA LYS A 135 -27.99 12.65 -18.28
C LYS A 135 -26.83 12.30 -17.35
N TYR A 136 -26.75 12.95 -16.19
CA TYR A 136 -25.76 12.59 -15.17
C TYR A 136 -26.03 11.18 -14.61
N LYS A 137 -27.29 10.82 -14.39
CA LYS A 137 -27.67 9.45 -14.02
C LYS A 137 -27.23 8.43 -15.07
N ASN A 138 -27.46 8.70 -16.35
CA ASN A 138 -26.99 7.82 -17.44
C ASN A 138 -25.45 7.68 -17.47
N LEU A 139 -24.72 8.78 -17.24
CA LEU A 139 -23.27 8.75 -17.07
C LEU A 139 -22.87 7.85 -15.89
N ALA A 140 -23.52 8.01 -14.74
CA ALA A 140 -23.25 7.22 -13.54
C ALA A 140 -23.51 5.73 -13.78
N ASP A 141 -24.65 5.37 -14.36
CA ASP A 141 -24.99 3.98 -14.68
C ASP A 141 -23.97 3.35 -15.63
N HIS A 142 -23.50 4.10 -16.64
CA HIS A 142 -22.48 3.61 -17.55
C HIS A 142 -21.12 3.42 -16.86
N VAL A 143 -20.67 4.40 -16.05
CA VAL A 143 -19.44 4.30 -15.26
C VAL A 143 -19.51 3.10 -14.30
N ASN A 144 -20.63 2.93 -13.61
CA ASN A 144 -20.89 1.83 -12.68
C ASN A 144 -20.85 0.48 -13.40
N SER A 145 -21.42 0.39 -14.60
CA SER A 145 -21.38 -0.84 -15.41
C SER A 145 -19.94 -1.26 -15.80
N ILE A 146 -19.08 -0.28 -16.13
CA ILE A 146 -17.66 -0.53 -16.47
C ILE A 146 -16.87 -0.95 -15.23
N LEU A 147 -17.17 -0.34 -14.08
CA LEU A 147 -16.45 -0.57 -12.82
C LEU A 147 -16.98 -1.78 -12.03
N ALA A 148 -18.12 -2.36 -12.39
CA ALA A 148 -18.70 -3.56 -11.77
C ALA A 148 -17.80 -4.80 -11.94
N PHE A 149 -17.71 -5.65 -10.90
CA PHE A 149 -16.94 -6.91 -10.98
C PHE A 149 -17.80 -8.03 -11.55
N SER A 150 -17.26 -8.77 -12.53
CA SER A 150 -17.91 -9.96 -13.08
C SER A 150 -17.87 -11.13 -12.10
N THR A 151 -18.97 -11.89 -12.03
CA THR A 151 -19.13 -13.04 -11.13
C THR A 151 -18.06 -14.11 -11.37
N GLY A 152 -17.87 -14.54 -12.62
CA GLY A 152 -16.85 -15.56 -12.95
C GLY A 152 -15.42 -15.11 -12.64
N GLY A 153 -15.10 -13.82 -12.84
CA GLY A 153 -13.81 -13.28 -12.45
C GLY A 153 -13.60 -13.23 -10.94
N SER A 154 -14.68 -13.04 -10.18
CA SER A 154 -14.63 -13.04 -8.71
C SER A 154 -14.40 -14.43 -8.15
N VAL A 155 -15.03 -15.47 -8.72
CA VAL A 155 -14.76 -16.88 -8.39
C VAL A 155 -13.29 -17.21 -8.64
N LEU A 156 -12.75 -16.87 -9.81
CA LEU A 156 -11.35 -17.13 -10.14
C LEU A 156 -10.39 -16.44 -9.15
N PHE A 157 -10.66 -15.18 -8.81
CA PHE A 157 -9.86 -14.47 -7.81
C PHE A 157 -9.95 -15.11 -6.43
N ASN A 158 -11.12 -15.59 -6.00
CA ASN A 158 -11.26 -16.26 -4.70
C ASN A 158 -10.47 -17.57 -4.66
N ILE A 159 -10.47 -18.34 -5.76
CA ILE A 159 -9.61 -19.52 -5.91
C ILE A 159 -8.13 -19.12 -5.83
N THR A 160 -7.71 -18.06 -6.53
CA THR A 160 -6.33 -17.56 -6.45
C THR A 160 -5.99 -17.06 -5.05
N ARG A 161 -6.90 -16.37 -4.35
CA ARG A 161 -6.71 -15.90 -2.98
C ARG A 161 -6.48 -17.04 -2.01
N PHE A 162 -7.18 -18.16 -2.20
CA PHE A 162 -7.02 -19.35 -1.37
C PHE A 162 -5.73 -20.11 -1.68
N LEU A 163 -5.45 -20.41 -2.95
CA LEU A 163 -4.29 -21.22 -3.35
C LEU A 163 -2.97 -20.43 -3.37
N PHE A 164 -3.02 -19.16 -3.78
CA PHE A 164 -1.86 -18.29 -4.03
C PHE A 164 -2.10 -16.91 -3.43
N TYR A 165 -2.24 -16.84 -2.11
CA TYR A 165 -2.56 -15.60 -1.40
C TYR A 165 -1.68 -14.40 -1.82
N PRO A 166 -0.34 -14.50 -1.91
CA PRO A 166 0.51 -13.36 -2.30
C PRO A 166 0.25 -12.87 -3.74
N LEU A 167 -0.17 -13.75 -4.64
CA LEU A 167 -0.43 -13.43 -6.05
C LEU A 167 -1.83 -12.83 -6.26
N ALA A 168 -2.78 -13.11 -5.36
CA ALA A 168 -4.15 -12.60 -5.47
C ALA A 168 -4.18 -11.07 -5.58
N THR A 169 -3.31 -10.42 -4.83
CA THR A 169 -3.09 -8.96 -4.78
C THR A 169 -2.81 -8.39 -6.17
N ASP A 170 -1.89 -9.01 -6.91
CA ASP A 170 -1.53 -8.66 -8.28
C ASP A 170 -2.69 -8.88 -9.24
N VAL A 171 -3.41 -9.99 -9.09
CA VAL A 171 -4.62 -10.28 -9.87
C VAL A 171 -5.69 -9.21 -9.63
N MET A 172 -5.86 -8.75 -8.38
CA MET A 172 -6.80 -7.68 -8.06
C MET A 172 -6.38 -6.36 -8.70
N VAL A 173 -5.12 -5.94 -8.55
CA VAL A 173 -4.59 -4.74 -9.20
C VAL A 173 -4.72 -4.83 -10.72
N PHE A 174 -4.51 -6.01 -11.31
CA PHE A 174 -4.69 -6.25 -12.75
C PHE A 174 -6.13 -6.07 -13.20
N ARG A 175 -7.07 -6.66 -12.46
CA ARG A 175 -8.51 -6.49 -12.74
C ARG A 175 -8.92 -5.03 -12.62
N ARG A 176 -8.45 -4.31 -11.60
CA ARG A 176 -8.67 -2.86 -11.45
C ARG A 176 -8.10 -2.10 -12.63
N HIS A 177 -6.86 -2.40 -13.04
CA HIS A 177 -6.20 -1.77 -14.17
C HIS A 177 -6.95 -1.96 -15.49
N LYS A 178 -7.41 -3.20 -15.77
CA LYS A 178 -8.20 -3.51 -16.97
C LYS A 178 -9.48 -2.67 -17.04
N LYS A 179 -10.20 -2.56 -15.93
CA LYS A 179 -11.41 -1.72 -15.81
C LYS A 179 -11.12 -0.25 -16.00
N PHE A 180 -10.11 0.31 -15.33
CA PHE A 180 -9.74 1.71 -15.50
C PHE A 180 -9.25 2.01 -16.91
N ASN A 181 -8.61 1.07 -17.59
CA ASN A 181 -8.28 1.24 -19.01
C ASN A 181 -9.53 1.26 -19.90
N ALA A 182 -10.55 0.44 -19.60
CA ALA A 182 -11.83 0.52 -20.30
C ALA A 182 -12.51 1.87 -20.03
N LEU A 183 -12.58 2.30 -18.78
CA LEU A 183 -13.13 3.59 -18.38
C LEU A 183 -12.42 4.77 -19.05
N LYS A 184 -11.08 4.76 -19.11
CA LYS A 184 -10.31 5.82 -19.81
C LYS A 184 -10.62 5.89 -21.30
N ARG A 185 -10.73 4.74 -21.99
CA ARG A 185 -11.07 4.71 -23.43
C ARG A 185 -12.48 5.23 -23.69
N TRP A 186 -13.39 4.92 -22.77
CA TRP A 186 -14.76 5.41 -22.86
C TRP A 186 -14.84 6.91 -22.59
N MET A 187 -14.25 7.37 -21.49
CA MET A 187 -14.25 8.78 -21.11
C MET A 187 -13.56 9.67 -22.15
N SER A 188 -12.54 9.17 -22.85
CA SER A 188 -11.90 9.92 -23.96
C SER A 188 -12.81 10.15 -25.19
N LYS A 189 -13.92 9.41 -25.30
CA LYS A 189 -14.89 9.51 -26.40
C LYS A 189 -16.23 10.08 -25.95
N TYR A 190 -16.38 10.40 -24.66
CA TYR A 190 -17.65 10.86 -24.11
C TYR A 190 -17.89 12.32 -24.49
N ASN A 191 -19.11 12.65 -24.90
CA ASN A 191 -19.46 13.99 -25.41
C ASN A 191 -19.83 15.00 -24.31
N HIS A 192 -19.58 14.69 -23.04
CA HIS A 192 -19.88 15.56 -21.90
C HIS A 192 -21.33 16.04 -21.84
N GLU A 193 -22.27 15.24 -22.32
CA GLU A 193 -23.69 15.60 -22.48
C GLU A 193 -24.40 15.95 -21.18
N CYS A 194 -23.90 15.45 -20.04
CA CYS A 194 -24.41 15.76 -18.71
C CYS A 194 -24.15 17.21 -18.26
N MET A 195 -23.27 17.96 -18.93
CA MET A 195 -23.07 19.39 -18.65
C MET A 195 -24.21 20.21 -19.27
N LEU A 196 -24.84 21.11 -18.51
CA LEU A 196 -25.86 22.03 -19.02
C LEU A 196 -25.26 23.13 -19.91
N GLY A 197 -24.01 23.50 -19.64
CA GLY A 197 -23.29 24.53 -20.39
C GLY A 197 -23.02 24.14 -21.86
N PRO A 198 -23.45 24.96 -22.84
CA PRO A 198 -23.32 24.62 -24.26
C PRO A 198 -21.85 24.56 -24.72
N ARG A 199 -20.98 25.43 -24.18
CA ARG A 199 -19.56 25.45 -24.53
C ARG A 199 -18.81 24.27 -23.89
N SER A 200 -19.16 23.95 -22.66
CA SER A 200 -18.62 22.81 -21.92
C SER A 200 -18.88 21.49 -22.66
N ARG A 201 -20.07 21.35 -23.27
CA ARG A 201 -20.42 20.24 -24.15
C ARG A 201 -19.64 20.27 -25.46
N ALA A 202 -19.59 21.42 -26.14
CA ALA A 202 -18.94 21.55 -27.44
C ALA A 202 -17.42 21.29 -27.39
N MET A 203 -16.73 21.72 -26.32
CA MET A 203 -15.29 21.53 -26.18
C MET A 203 -14.88 20.14 -25.69
N ALA A 204 -15.81 19.35 -25.16
CA ALA A 204 -15.57 18.00 -24.66
C ALA A 204 -14.32 17.85 -23.76
N ASN A 205 -14.09 18.84 -22.89
CA ASN A 205 -12.96 18.86 -21.96
C ASN A 205 -13.36 19.34 -20.55
N ALA A 206 -14.67 19.37 -20.26
CA ALA A 206 -15.18 19.87 -18.98
C ALA A 206 -15.11 18.83 -17.85
N ILE A 207 -14.93 17.54 -18.17
CA ILE A 207 -14.92 16.45 -17.19
C ILE A 207 -13.61 15.69 -17.31
N LYS A 208 -12.90 15.49 -16.21
CA LYS A 208 -11.65 14.73 -16.19
C LYS A 208 -11.67 13.63 -15.13
N LEU A 209 -11.10 12.48 -15.49
CA LEU A 209 -10.93 11.37 -14.56
C LEU A 209 -9.61 11.49 -13.79
N GLY A 210 -9.72 11.56 -12.46
CA GLY A 210 -8.61 11.43 -11.52
C GLY A 210 -8.65 10.07 -10.81
N TYR A 211 -7.47 9.52 -10.53
CA TYR A 211 -7.34 8.21 -9.89
C TYR A 211 -5.95 8.04 -9.28
N CYS A 212 -5.90 7.27 -8.21
CA CYS A 212 -4.66 6.93 -7.51
C CYS A 212 -3.92 5.75 -8.15
N THR A 213 -2.65 5.53 -7.82
CA THR A 213 -1.81 4.48 -8.44
C THR A 213 -2.33 3.06 -8.23
N ASP A 214 -2.94 2.80 -7.07
CA ASP A 214 -3.47 1.49 -6.67
C ASP A 214 -4.92 1.28 -7.14
N TYR A 215 -5.49 2.30 -7.80
CA TYR A 215 -6.90 2.39 -8.19
C TYR A 215 -7.90 2.24 -7.03
N SER A 216 -7.44 2.35 -5.78
CA SER A 216 -8.30 2.27 -4.60
C SER A 216 -9.25 3.47 -4.51
N LEU A 217 -8.77 4.67 -4.87
CA LEU A 217 -9.54 5.91 -4.91
C LEU A 217 -9.59 6.47 -6.34
N ALA A 218 -10.77 6.91 -6.75
CA ALA A 218 -10.99 7.62 -8.00
C ALA A 218 -12.01 8.74 -7.83
N TYR A 219 -11.92 9.73 -8.70
CA TYR A 219 -12.75 10.92 -8.65
C TYR A 219 -12.90 11.53 -10.05
N ILE A 220 -13.97 12.27 -10.23
CA ILE A 220 -14.26 13.06 -11.42
C ILE A 220 -14.04 14.53 -11.07
N GLU A 221 -13.20 15.18 -11.85
CA GLU A 221 -12.94 16.62 -11.77
C GLU A 221 -13.83 17.34 -12.79
N LEU A 222 -14.55 18.35 -12.31
CA LEU A 222 -15.40 19.19 -13.15
C LEU A 222 -14.74 20.55 -13.36
N LEU A 223 -14.66 20.96 -14.62
CA LEU A 223 -14.10 22.23 -15.07
C LEU A 223 -15.21 23.13 -15.61
N TYR A 224 -15.14 24.41 -15.26
CA TYR A 224 -16.02 25.44 -15.77
C TYR A 224 -15.42 26.07 -17.03
N VAL A 225 -15.98 25.74 -18.19
CA VAL A 225 -15.42 26.13 -19.51
C VAL A 225 -16.29 27.21 -20.20
N GLU A 226 -17.27 27.78 -19.50
CA GLU A 226 -18.16 28.82 -20.06
C GLU A 226 -17.54 30.22 -20.01
N ASN A 227 -17.93 31.09 -20.96
CA ASN A 227 -17.56 32.51 -20.96
C ASN A 227 -18.72 33.35 -20.41
N ASN A 228 -18.44 34.31 -19.51
CA ASN A 228 -19.39 35.28 -18.93
C ASN A 228 -20.56 34.63 -18.14
N PRO A 229 -21.35 35.37 -17.33
CA PRO A 229 -22.34 34.76 -16.45
C PRO A 229 -23.48 34.15 -17.27
N SER A 230 -23.33 32.88 -17.63
CA SER A 230 -24.39 32.08 -18.21
C SER A 230 -25.39 31.70 -17.12
N LYS A 231 -26.61 31.34 -17.52
CA LYS A 231 -27.64 30.78 -16.62
C LYS A 231 -27.16 29.53 -15.86
N CYS A 232 -26.09 28.89 -16.34
CA CYS A 232 -25.48 27.69 -15.79
C CYS A 232 -24.22 27.99 -14.93
N MET A 233 -24.15 29.17 -14.30
CA MET A 233 -23.06 29.50 -13.41
C MET A 233 -23.17 28.68 -12.11
N PRO A 234 -22.09 28.04 -11.65
CA PRO A 234 -22.11 27.35 -10.36
C PRO A 234 -22.36 28.35 -9.22
N ARG A 235 -23.14 27.92 -8.22
CA ARG A 235 -23.24 28.65 -6.94
C ARG A 235 -21.91 28.67 -6.18
N GLN A 236 -21.05 27.69 -6.47
CA GLN A 236 -19.71 27.58 -5.90
C GLN A 236 -18.74 28.45 -6.69
N LEU A 237 -17.82 29.13 -5.99
CA LEU A 237 -16.81 29.93 -6.66
C LEU A 237 -15.87 29.04 -7.50
N VAL A 238 -15.66 29.44 -8.75
CA VAL A 238 -14.73 28.78 -9.69
C VAL A 238 -13.28 29.14 -9.35
N GLY A 239 -12.37 28.17 -9.47
CA GLY A 239 -10.95 28.29 -9.15
C GLY A 239 -10.63 27.65 -7.81
N LYS A 240 -9.89 26.54 -7.84
CA LYS A 240 -9.39 25.82 -6.65
C LYS A 240 -7.87 25.96 -6.56
N PRO A 241 -7.24 25.70 -5.41
CA PRO A 241 -7.82 25.28 -4.14
C PRO A 241 -8.46 26.44 -3.38
N ARG A 242 -9.55 26.12 -2.68
CA ARG A 242 -10.23 26.98 -1.71
C ARG A 242 -10.63 26.16 -0.50
N LEU A 243 -10.64 26.81 0.65
CA LEU A 243 -11.00 26.22 1.94
C LEU A 243 -12.46 26.57 2.27
N PRO A 244 -13.24 25.67 2.89
CA PRO A 244 -12.87 24.34 3.39
C PRO A 244 -12.73 23.27 2.28
N LEU A 245 -11.85 22.29 2.48
CA LEU A 245 -11.56 21.20 1.54
C LEU A 245 -11.50 19.85 2.24
N VAL A 246 -12.04 18.80 1.61
CA VAL A 246 -11.91 17.40 2.05
C VAL A 246 -10.98 16.64 1.11
N LEU A 247 -9.95 16.02 1.68
CA LEU A 247 -8.96 15.21 0.98
C LEU A 247 -9.04 13.76 1.48
N LEU A 248 -9.54 12.84 0.65
CA LEU A 248 -9.67 11.44 1.04
C LEU A 248 -8.34 10.70 0.94
N PHE A 249 -8.10 9.78 1.88
CA PHE A 249 -6.94 8.89 1.82
C PHE A 249 -7.13 7.82 0.75
N ALA A 250 -6.07 7.57 0.00
CA ALA A 250 -5.96 6.43 -0.90
C ALA A 250 -5.42 5.21 -0.13
N GLY A 251 -5.64 4.03 -0.70
CA GLY A 251 -5.27 2.75 -0.11
C GLY A 251 -6.43 2.06 0.61
N LEU A 252 -6.16 0.86 1.12
CA LEU A 252 -7.13 0.07 1.88
C LEU A 252 -6.79 0.01 3.38
N GLY A 253 -5.62 0.53 3.80
CA GLY A 253 -5.13 0.38 5.17
C GLY A 253 -4.76 -1.06 5.50
N SER A 254 -4.23 -1.78 4.51
CA SER A 254 -3.75 -3.16 4.64
C SER A 254 -2.23 -3.21 4.42
N TYR A 255 -1.60 -4.33 4.80
CA TYR A 255 -0.16 -4.53 4.60
C TYR A 255 0.32 -4.29 3.16
N GLU A 256 -0.49 -4.61 2.17
CA GLU A 256 -0.13 -4.48 0.75
C GLU A 256 -0.42 -3.11 0.17
N SER A 257 -1.51 -2.49 0.63
CA SER A 257 -1.97 -1.17 0.21
C SER A 257 -2.23 -0.32 1.46
N PRO A 258 -1.16 0.24 2.06
CA PRO A 258 -1.26 1.11 3.23
C PRO A 258 -2.08 2.36 2.90
N LEU A 259 -2.60 3.03 3.93
CA LEU A 259 -3.22 4.34 3.72
C LEU A 259 -2.16 5.38 3.40
N TYR A 260 -2.48 6.29 2.49
CA TYR A 260 -1.70 7.49 2.22
C TYR A 260 -2.55 8.55 1.55
N LEU A 261 -2.14 9.81 1.71
CA LEU A 261 -2.59 10.92 0.88
C LEU A 261 -1.69 11.03 -0.36
N ASP A 262 -2.27 10.96 -1.56
CA ASP A 262 -1.50 10.93 -2.82
C ASP A 262 -0.75 12.26 -3.04
N PRO A 263 0.59 12.28 -2.97
CA PRO A 263 1.35 13.51 -3.19
C PRO A 263 1.34 13.96 -4.66
N ASN A 264 0.89 13.11 -5.60
CA ASN A 264 0.75 13.49 -7.02
C ASN A 264 -0.61 14.13 -7.31
N ASP A 265 -1.53 14.13 -6.36
CA ASP A 265 -2.83 14.77 -6.52
C ASP A 265 -2.65 16.29 -6.62
N LEU A 266 -3.20 16.90 -7.67
CA LEU A 266 -3.06 18.32 -7.90
C LEU A 266 -3.70 19.17 -6.80
N LEU A 267 -4.84 18.76 -6.23
CA LEU A 267 -5.47 19.54 -5.15
C LEU A 267 -4.61 19.52 -3.88
N VAL A 268 -4.03 18.36 -3.55
CA VAL A 268 -3.09 18.22 -2.43
C VAL A 268 -1.86 19.10 -2.65
N ARG A 269 -1.30 19.09 -3.86
CA ARG A 269 -0.13 19.91 -4.21
C ARG A 269 -0.41 21.40 -4.24
N SER A 270 -1.60 21.78 -4.67
CA SER A 270 -1.98 23.19 -4.83
C SER A 270 -2.34 23.86 -3.51
N LEU A 271 -2.66 23.11 -2.44
CA LEU A 271 -3.15 23.65 -1.16
C LEU A 271 -2.38 24.88 -0.65
N PRO A 272 -1.03 24.94 -0.68
CA PRO A 272 -0.29 26.14 -0.25
C PRO A 272 -0.63 27.43 -1.03
N GLN A 273 -1.24 27.31 -2.20
CA GLN A 273 -1.64 28.41 -3.08
C GLN A 273 -3.06 28.93 -2.76
N SER A 274 -3.75 28.37 -1.76
CA SER A 274 -5.11 28.80 -1.43
C SER A 274 -5.14 30.24 -0.91
N PRO A 275 -6.04 31.11 -1.42
CA PRO A 275 -6.05 32.54 -1.11
C PRO A 275 -6.38 32.85 0.36
N GLU A 276 -6.95 31.90 1.09
CA GLU A 276 -7.36 32.07 2.48
C GLU A 276 -6.21 31.92 3.48
N LEU A 277 -5.01 31.53 3.03
CA LEU A 277 -3.82 31.40 3.87
C LEU A 277 -3.13 32.74 4.11
N THR A 278 -2.67 32.95 5.33
CA THR A 278 -1.97 34.18 5.72
C THR A 278 -0.45 34.10 5.54
N ALA A 279 0.10 32.92 5.24
CA ALA A 279 1.54 32.70 5.07
C ALA A 279 1.82 31.62 4.01
N PHE A 280 3.01 31.67 3.41
CA PHE A 280 3.50 30.66 2.48
C PHE A 280 3.92 29.39 3.23
N ILE A 281 3.38 28.23 2.83
CA ILE A 281 3.57 26.96 3.53
C ILE A 281 4.16 25.85 2.65
N ASP A 282 4.70 26.16 1.46
CA ASP A 282 5.10 25.16 0.47
C ASP A 282 6.03 24.07 1.04
N GLU A 283 7.12 24.47 1.71
CA GLU A 283 8.08 23.52 2.30
C GLU A 283 7.49 22.77 3.49
N ALA A 284 6.82 23.49 4.40
CA ALA A 284 6.22 22.90 5.60
C ALA A 284 5.10 21.90 5.25
N TRP A 285 4.32 22.19 4.21
CA TRP A 285 3.23 21.33 3.73
C TRP A 285 3.75 20.00 3.18
N ILE A 286 4.86 20.04 2.43
CA ILE A 286 5.52 18.83 1.93
C ILE A 286 5.96 17.94 3.10
N GLU A 287 6.54 18.53 4.14
CA GLU A 287 6.97 17.79 5.33
C GLU A 287 5.78 17.22 6.11
N ILE A 288 4.71 17.98 6.27
CA ILE A 288 3.48 17.52 6.93
C ILE A 288 2.88 16.33 6.20
N ILE A 289 2.76 16.37 4.86
CA ILE A 289 2.23 15.24 4.09
C ILE A 289 3.16 14.04 4.22
N ALA A 290 4.48 14.25 4.19
CA ALA A 290 5.43 13.16 4.33
C ALA A 290 5.34 12.49 5.72
N ASP A 291 5.10 13.27 6.76
CA ASP A 291 4.90 12.80 8.14
C ASP A 291 3.56 12.09 8.30
N LEU A 292 2.50 12.70 7.77
CA LEU A 292 1.16 12.11 7.71
C LEU A 292 1.18 10.75 7.01
N ASN A 293 1.80 10.67 5.84
CA ASN A 293 1.94 9.42 5.10
C ASN A 293 2.80 8.40 5.84
N ALA A 294 3.75 8.82 6.67
CA ALA A 294 4.51 7.89 7.50
C ALA A 294 3.66 7.27 8.62
N MET A 295 2.73 8.04 9.21
CA MET A 295 1.79 7.52 10.22
C MET A 295 0.67 6.69 9.59
N LEU A 296 0.11 7.14 8.46
CA LEU A 296 -0.96 6.43 7.75
C LEU A 296 -0.54 5.03 7.28
N ARG A 297 0.75 4.80 7.02
CA ARG A 297 1.29 3.48 6.66
C ARG A 297 1.19 2.45 7.78
N VAL A 298 1.10 2.88 9.03
CA VAL A 298 0.97 2.02 10.21
C VAL A 298 -0.49 1.63 10.46
N VAL A 299 -1.44 2.44 9.98
CA VAL A 299 -2.86 2.24 10.22
C VAL A 299 -3.34 0.96 9.55
N ASN A 300 -3.65 -0.07 10.36
CA ASN A 300 -4.28 -1.29 9.91
C ASN A 300 -5.78 -1.23 10.14
N LEU A 301 -6.56 -1.07 9.07
CA LEU A 301 -8.02 -1.01 9.16
C LEU A 301 -8.66 -2.41 9.33
N ALA A 302 -7.92 -3.49 9.09
CA ALA A 302 -8.40 -4.85 9.37
C ALA A 302 -8.34 -5.18 10.87
N ASP A 303 -7.43 -4.54 11.60
CA ASP A 303 -7.36 -4.68 13.06
C ASP A 303 -8.43 -3.81 13.71
N LYS A 304 -9.05 -4.32 14.77
CA LYS A 304 -9.99 -3.53 15.59
C LYS A 304 -9.29 -2.42 16.39
N SER A 305 -7.95 -2.33 16.32
CA SER A 305 -7.16 -1.32 17.02
C SER A 305 -7.21 0.01 16.29
N LEU A 306 -7.68 1.04 16.97
CA LEU A 306 -7.74 2.43 16.50
C LEU A 306 -6.46 3.21 16.82
N ARG A 307 -5.44 2.59 17.44
CA ARG A 307 -4.19 3.26 17.87
C ARG A 307 -3.54 4.10 16.77
N GLY A 308 -3.38 3.53 15.57
CA GLY A 308 -2.79 4.27 14.45
C GLY A 308 -3.62 5.48 14.00
N LEU A 309 -4.95 5.42 14.13
CA LEU A 309 -5.82 6.56 13.82
C LEU A 309 -5.79 7.62 14.93
N ILE A 310 -5.62 7.21 16.20
CA ILE A 310 -5.38 8.12 17.33
C ILE A 310 -4.08 8.90 17.11
N ASP A 311 -2.99 8.23 16.71
CA ASP A 311 -1.70 8.89 16.40
C ASP A 311 -1.85 9.91 15.26
N VAL A 312 -2.66 9.61 14.25
CA VAL A 312 -2.96 10.54 13.15
C VAL A 312 -3.80 11.72 13.62
N ALA A 313 -4.82 11.49 14.46
CA ALA A 313 -5.66 12.56 15.01
C ALA A 313 -4.87 13.50 15.92
N THR A 314 -4.08 12.94 16.86
CA THR A 314 -3.19 13.70 17.74
C THR A 314 -2.15 14.49 16.97
N PHE A 315 -1.59 13.94 15.88
CA PHE A 315 -0.71 14.69 14.99
C PHE A 315 -1.41 15.89 14.35
N CYS A 316 -2.63 15.71 13.85
CA CYS A 316 -3.41 16.81 13.26
C CYS A 316 -3.70 17.90 14.30
N GLU A 317 -4.16 17.51 15.50
CA GLU A 317 -4.41 18.41 16.62
C GLU A 317 -3.14 19.15 17.08
N HIS A 318 -2.01 18.45 17.18
CA HIS A 318 -0.73 19.05 17.53
C HIS A 318 -0.28 20.08 16.50
N LYS A 319 -0.44 19.79 15.20
CA LYS A 319 -0.14 20.75 14.11
C LYS A 319 -1.10 21.94 14.10
N ASN A 320 -2.34 21.76 14.57
CA ASN A 320 -3.29 22.87 14.77
C ASN A 320 -2.98 23.73 16.01
N GLY A 321 -2.38 23.13 17.04
CA GLY A 321 -2.32 23.66 18.42
C GLY A 321 -0.99 24.28 18.87
N HIS A 322 -0.02 24.50 17.97
CA HIS A 322 1.34 24.96 18.30
C HIS A 322 1.46 26.39 18.92
N HIS A 323 0.39 26.94 19.51
CA HIS A 323 0.40 28.20 20.27
C HIS A 323 -0.42 28.23 21.58
N LEU A 324 -1.03 27.13 22.05
CA LEU A 324 -1.77 27.20 23.34
C LEU A 324 -0.87 27.17 24.59
N ARG A 325 0.43 26.90 24.44
CA ARG A 325 1.39 26.91 25.56
C ARG A 325 2.78 27.28 25.08
N GLN A 326 3.11 28.57 25.01
CA GLN A 326 4.36 29.10 25.59
C GLN A 326 4.49 30.61 25.36
N SER A 327 4.53 31.32 26.49
CA SER A 327 5.16 32.63 26.72
C SER A 327 4.45 33.91 26.27
N ASN A 328 4.29 34.79 27.26
CA ASN A 328 3.77 36.16 27.20
C ASN A 328 4.60 37.08 26.27
N SER A 329 4.45 36.96 24.95
CA SER A 329 4.89 38.01 24.03
C SER A 329 3.93 38.17 22.86
N PHE A 330 3.41 39.40 22.76
CA PHE A 330 2.36 39.85 21.86
C PHE A 330 2.86 39.93 20.40
N LYS A 331 2.97 38.79 19.73
CA LYS A 331 3.03 38.65 18.25
C LYS A 331 2.75 37.19 17.88
N THR A 332 1.47 36.81 17.85
CA THR A 332 1.00 35.48 17.43
C THR A 332 0.91 35.41 15.91
N THR A 333 2.00 35.01 15.24
CA THR A 333 1.90 34.59 13.83
C THR A 333 1.23 33.21 13.77
N PRO A 334 0.14 33.01 13.00
CA PRO A 334 -0.53 31.72 12.92
C PRO A 334 0.39 30.67 12.28
N SER A 335 0.60 29.53 12.95
CA SER A 335 1.34 28.41 12.37
C SER A 335 0.66 27.95 11.08
N LEU A 336 1.46 27.64 10.05
CA LEU A 336 0.99 27.23 8.71
C LEU A 336 0.00 28.19 8.05
N GLY A 337 0.15 29.50 8.28
CA GLY A 337 -0.70 30.50 7.61
C GLY A 337 -2.17 30.41 8.00
N GLY A 338 -2.48 29.88 9.19
CA GLY A 338 -3.84 29.71 9.68
C GLY A 338 -4.53 28.41 9.24
N LEU A 339 -3.81 27.52 8.54
CA LEU A 339 -4.34 26.20 8.15
C LEU A 339 -4.66 25.34 9.37
N ARG A 340 -5.84 24.73 9.39
CA ARG A 340 -6.23 23.68 10.34
C ARG A 340 -6.61 22.40 9.62
N MET A 341 -6.32 21.27 10.25
CA MET A 341 -6.46 19.93 9.71
C MET A 341 -7.15 19.04 10.73
N GLN A 342 -8.19 18.31 10.34
CA GLN A 342 -8.90 17.38 11.23
C GLN A 342 -9.11 16.04 10.53
N LEU A 343 -8.92 14.95 11.27
CA LEU A 343 -9.22 13.61 10.79
C LEU A 343 -10.74 13.43 10.73
N GLY A 344 -11.23 12.79 9.68
CA GLY A 344 -12.65 12.51 9.55
C GLY A 344 -12.94 11.24 8.77
N ARG A 345 -14.17 10.77 8.97
CA ARG A 345 -14.79 9.68 8.22
C ARG A 345 -15.87 10.28 7.32
N PHE A 346 -15.68 10.17 6.01
CA PHE A 346 -16.50 10.84 4.99
C PHE A 346 -17.29 9.83 4.16
N PHE A 347 -18.47 10.23 3.72
CA PHE A 347 -19.42 9.43 2.95
C PHE A 347 -19.63 10.12 1.59
N PRO A 348 -18.79 9.82 0.58
CA PRO A 348 -18.84 10.52 -0.71
C PRO A 348 -20.11 10.24 -1.56
N GLY A 349 -20.94 9.28 -1.17
CA GLY A 349 -22.27 9.06 -1.78
C GLY A 349 -23.23 8.41 -0.79
N ASP A 350 -23.06 7.13 -0.50
CA ASP A 350 -23.95 6.41 0.45
C ASP A 350 -23.33 6.24 1.84
N LYS A 351 -24.21 6.09 2.85
CA LYS A 351 -23.83 5.88 4.26
C LYS A 351 -23.11 4.55 4.49
N ASP A 352 -23.25 3.59 3.58
CA ASP A 352 -22.69 2.24 3.71
C ASP A 352 -21.19 2.16 3.36
N HIS A 353 -20.67 3.18 2.67
CA HIS A 353 -19.29 3.19 2.17
C HIS A 353 -18.55 4.44 2.64
N ASP A 354 -17.91 4.31 3.79
CA ASP A 354 -17.09 5.36 4.35
C ASP A 354 -15.65 5.37 3.83
N ARG A 355 -15.02 6.54 3.92
CA ARG A 355 -13.61 6.74 3.65
C ARG A 355 -12.97 7.62 4.71
N TRP A 356 -11.78 7.22 5.15
CA TRP A 356 -10.94 8.08 5.97
C TRP A 356 -10.33 9.19 5.12
N GLY A 357 -10.24 10.38 5.69
CA GLY A 357 -9.65 11.52 5.02
C GLY A 357 -9.34 12.65 5.97
N LEU A 358 -8.89 13.75 5.38
CA LEU A 358 -8.52 14.97 6.07
C LEU A 358 -9.49 16.10 5.69
N PHE A 359 -10.10 16.70 6.69
CA PHE A 359 -10.79 17.97 6.56
C PHE A 359 -9.80 19.11 6.80
N VAL A 360 -9.76 20.05 5.86
CA VAL A 360 -8.79 21.15 5.87
C VAL A 360 -9.55 22.48 5.82
N THR A 361 -9.24 23.38 6.75
CA THR A 361 -9.88 24.69 6.93
C THR A 361 -8.87 25.77 7.28
N CYS A 362 -9.31 27.03 7.38
CA CYS A 362 -8.47 28.13 7.85
C CYS A 362 -9.17 28.89 9.00
N VAL A 363 -8.39 29.41 9.96
CA VAL A 363 -8.87 30.14 11.15
C VAL A 363 -9.87 31.26 10.81
N GLY A 364 -9.65 32.00 9.72
CA GLY A 364 -10.52 33.12 9.33
C GLY A 364 -11.90 32.72 8.83
N ILE A 365 -12.05 31.51 8.27
CA ILE A 365 -13.35 30.93 7.89
C ILE A 365 -14.04 30.31 9.10
N GLN A 366 -13.23 29.86 10.06
CA GLN A 366 -13.70 29.07 11.17
C GLN A 366 -14.66 29.83 12.07
N THR A 367 -14.58 31.15 12.31
CA THR A 367 -15.58 31.85 13.16
C THR A 367 -17.04 31.64 12.73
N SER A 368 -17.31 31.46 11.44
CA SER A 368 -18.65 31.11 10.92
C SER A 368 -19.01 29.63 11.03
N VAL A 369 -18.01 28.74 10.86
CA VAL A 369 -18.16 27.27 10.97
C VAL A 369 -18.03 26.80 12.42
N GLN A 370 -17.42 27.59 13.30
CA GLN A 370 -17.15 27.33 14.71
C GLN A 370 -18.36 27.66 15.55
N ALA A 371 -19.18 28.64 15.16
CA ALA A 371 -20.54 28.77 15.71
C ALA A 371 -21.43 27.54 15.39
N LEU A 372 -21.12 26.79 14.32
CA LEU A 372 -21.71 25.49 13.97
C LEU A 372 -20.99 24.29 14.63
N LEU A 373 -19.66 24.35 14.82
CA LEU A 373 -18.81 23.31 15.45
C LEU A 373 -18.72 23.42 16.98
N GLU A 374 -19.12 24.53 17.60
CA GLU A 374 -19.27 24.72 19.06
C GLU A 374 -20.54 24.05 19.59
N THR A 375 -21.38 23.56 18.69
CA THR A 375 -22.27 22.42 18.94
C THR A 375 -21.80 21.20 18.15
N PRO A 376 -20.64 20.61 18.46
CA PRO A 376 -20.29 19.38 17.79
C PRO A 376 -21.16 18.29 18.43
N ASN A 377 -21.88 17.53 17.61
CA ASN A 377 -22.44 16.23 17.98
C ASN A 377 -21.34 15.18 18.28
N VAL A 378 -20.19 15.64 18.78
CA VAL A 378 -19.22 14.85 19.52
C VAL A 378 -19.92 14.47 20.81
N TRP A 379 -20.06 13.17 20.99
CA TRP A 379 -20.48 12.52 22.22
C TRP A 379 -19.94 13.27 23.44
N SER A 380 -20.83 13.96 24.16
CA SER A 380 -20.53 14.56 25.46
C SER A 380 -20.75 13.50 26.55
N PRO A 381 -19.87 13.40 27.56
CA PRO A 381 -19.99 12.39 28.62
C PRO A 381 -21.21 12.58 29.55
N THR A 382 -22.09 13.55 29.27
CA THR A 382 -23.23 13.94 30.13
C THR A 382 -24.62 13.69 29.54
N LYS A 383 -24.76 13.16 28.31
CA LYS A 383 -26.09 12.74 27.82
C LYS A 383 -26.32 11.26 28.10
N GLN A 384 -27.07 10.98 29.17
CA GLN A 384 -27.63 9.67 29.47
C GLN A 384 -28.33 9.07 28.24
N GLN A 385 -27.87 7.88 27.87
CA GLN A 385 -28.36 7.08 26.76
C GLN A 385 -29.65 6.37 27.21
N TYR A 386 -30.82 6.81 26.74
CA TYR A 386 -32.02 5.99 26.83
C TYR A 386 -32.16 5.13 25.56
N SER A 387 -32.20 3.82 25.81
CA SER A 387 -32.82 2.77 25.00
C SER A 387 -32.15 2.38 23.66
N GLY A 388 -31.32 1.33 23.76
CA GLY A 388 -31.55 0.11 22.97
C GLY A 388 -31.28 0.16 21.47
N SER A 389 -30.00 0.15 21.08
CA SER A 389 -29.56 -0.45 19.82
C SER A 389 -28.10 -0.89 19.93
N ARG A 390 -27.84 -2.13 19.54
CA ARG A 390 -26.50 -2.76 19.56
C ARG A 390 -25.61 -2.11 18.50
N GLY A 391 -24.53 -1.46 18.94
CA GLY A 391 -23.25 -1.31 18.23
C GLY A 391 -23.28 -0.60 16.87
N GLY A 392 -22.86 0.67 16.85
CA GLY A 392 -22.68 1.38 15.59
C GLY A 392 -22.01 2.73 15.79
N TRP A 393 -21.28 3.19 14.80
CA TRP A 393 -20.56 4.46 14.76
C TRP A 393 -21.52 5.65 14.57
N ASP A 394 -22.64 5.69 15.29
CA ASP A 394 -23.83 6.48 14.96
C ASP A 394 -23.76 7.92 15.53
N ALA A 395 -22.69 8.65 15.19
CA ALA A 395 -22.72 10.11 15.32
C ALA A 395 -23.54 10.69 14.16
N ALA A 396 -24.24 11.81 14.41
CA ALA A 396 -24.99 12.51 13.36
C ALA A 396 -24.02 12.92 12.23
N ILE A 397 -24.32 12.51 11.00
CA ILE A 397 -23.54 12.88 9.82
C ILE A 397 -23.76 14.38 9.57
N ASP A 398 -22.66 15.13 9.52
CA ASP A 398 -22.70 16.55 9.22
C ASP A 398 -22.80 16.77 7.71
N ASP A 399 -24.01 17.12 7.29
CA ASP A 399 -24.38 17.44 5.92
C ASP A 399 -23.91 18.82 5.45
N THR A 400 -23.36 19.65 6.34
CA THR A 400 -22.84 20.99 6.03
C THR A 400 -21.40 20.96 5.51
N LEU A 401 -20.68 19.85 5.73
CA LEU A 401 -19.34 19.65 5.23
C LEU A 401 -19.33 19.55 3.68
N PRO A 402 -18.20 19.90 3.02
CA PRO A 402 -18.08 19.74 1.56
C PRO A 402 -18.36 18.31 1.08
N ILE A 403 -18.10 17.33 1.93
CA ILE A 403 -18.52 15.93 1.79
C ILE A 403 -19.14 15.54 3.12
N PRO A 404 -20.37 14.98 3.14
CA PRO A 404 -21.00 14.52 4.38
C PRO A 404 -20.08 13.60 5.17
N GLY A 405 -19.95 13.84 6.47
CA GLY A 405 -18.96 13.13 7.26
C GLY A 405 -19.08 13.35 8.75
N ILE A 406 -18.24 12.63 9.48
CA ILE A 406 -18.07 12.73 10.92
C ILE A 406 -16.61 13.11 11.17
N LEU A 407 -16.40 14.27 11.77
CA LEU A 407 -15.08 14.71 12.22
C LEU A 407 -14.74 14.03 13.54
N LEU A 408 -13.49 13.63 13.71
CA LEU A 408 -13.04 12.79 14.82
C LEU A 408 -11.84 13.43 15.51
N ASN A 409 -11.98 13.60 16.82
CA ASN A 409 -10.90 14.05 17.71
C ASN A 409 -10.17 12.86 18.33
N ALA A 410 -8.94 13.08 18.79
CA ALA A 410 -8.13 12.06 19.44
C ALA A 410 -8.83 11.47 20.68
N GLU A 411 -9.38 12.32 21.56
CA GLU A 411 -10.08 11.89 22.78
C GLU A 411 -11.27 10.95 22.46
N ALA A 412 -12.04 11.27 21.42
CA ALA A 412 -13.19 10.46 21.00
C ALA A 412 -12.77 9.09 20.45
N LEU A 413 -11.60 9.00 19.82
CA LEU A 413 -11.03 7.74 19.34
C LEU A 413 -10.43 6.92 20.49
N GLU A 414 -9.79 7.57 21.46
CA GLU A 414 -9.22 6.94 22.66
C GLU A 414 -10.31 6.30 23.53
N ASP A 415 -11.41 7.01 23.76
CA ASP A 415 -12.54 6.49 24.51
C ASP A 415 -13.11 5.23 23.85
N ARG A 416 -13.29 5.25 22.52
CA ARG A 416 -13.71 4.07 21.76
C ARG A 416 -12.69 2.94 21.80
N GLN A 417 -11.40 3.24 21.72
CA GLN A 417 -10.35 2.24 21.85
C GLN A 417 -10.44 1.51 23.19
N SER A 418 -10.77 2.22 24.28
CA SER A 418 -10.96 1.63 25.60
C SER A 418 -12.12 0.61 25.61
N HIS A 419 -13.24 0.94 24.95
CA HIS A 419 -14.39 0.05 24.79
C HIS A 419 -14.06 -1.20 23.95
N VAL A 420 -13.26 -1.06 22.89
CA VAL A 420 -12.82 -2.21 22.07
C VAL A 420 -11.91 -3.15 22.88
N VAL A 421 -10.99 -2.59 23.67
CA VAL A 421 -10.04 -3.37 24.49
C VAL A 421 -10.76 -4.19 25.56
N THR A 422 -11.78 -3.63 26.22
CA THR A 422 -12.56 -4.36 27.23
C THR A 422 -13.35 -5.53 26.63
N SER A 423 -13.84 -5.40 25.39
CA SER A 423 -14.51 -6.47 24.65
C SER A 423 -13.55 -7.58 24.19
N ASN A 424 -12.31 -7.23 23.83
CA ASN A 424 -11.37 -8.12 23.14
C ASN A 424 -10.41 -8.87 24.08
N ARG A 425 -10.74 -9.01 25.37
CA ARG A 425 -9.92 -9.72 26.38
C ARG A 425 -9.79 -11.23 26.16
N ARG A 426 -10.32 -11.77 25.04
CA ARG A 426 -10.10 -13.16 24.59
C ARG A 426 -8.91 -13.20 23.62
N GLY A 427 -7.72 -13.38 24.22
CA GLY A 427 -6.47 -13.87 23.64
C GLY A 427 -6.24 -13.72 22.14
N VAL A 428 -5.57 -12.64 21.74
CA VAL A 428 -4.72 -12.71 20.54
C VAL A 428 -3.58 -13.68 20.88
N LEU A 429 -3.54 -14.82 20.19
CA LEU A 429 -2.42 -15.76 20.27
C LEU A 429 -1.15 -15.02 19.82
N TRP A 430 -0.29 -14.71 20.79
CA TRP A 430 1.01 -14.04 20.67
C TRP A 430 1.90 -14.47 19.48
N PRO A 431 1.90 -15.74 18.98
CA PRO A 431 2.68 -16.09 17.79
C PRO A 431 2.13 -15.54 16.46
N ALA A 432 0.83 -15.26 16.35
CA ALA A 432 0.24 -14.81 15.08
C ALA A 432 0.70 -13.41 14.68
N SER A 433 1.01 -12.53 15.64
CA SER A 433 1.52 -11.17 15.38
C SER A 433 2.97 -11.13 14.89
N ILE A 434 3.74 -12.20 15.10
CA ILE A 434 5.11 -12.33 14.60
C ILE A 434 5.13 -12.93 13.18
N VAL A 435 4.18 -13.83 12.91
CA VAL A 435 4.10 -14.59 11.66
C VAL A 435 3.35 -13.83 10.57
N CYS A 436 2.28 -13.13 10.94
CA CYS A 436 1.49 -12.37 9.98
C CYS A 436 2.13 -10.99 9.77
N PRO A 437 2.44 -10.61 8.51
CA PRO A 437 3.02 -9.31 8.23
C PRO A 437 2.09 -8.18 8.68
N SER A 438 2.68 -7.14 9.27
CA SER A 438 1.96 -6.04 9.90
C SER A 438 2.34 -4.70 9.27
N ASN A 439 1.43 -3.74 9.36
CA ASN A 439 1.67 -2.42 8.79
C ASN A 439 2.92 -1.77 9.41
N VAL A 440 3.77 -1.25 8.53
CA VAL A 440 5.17 -1.00 8.85
C VAL A 440 5.33 0.40 9.44
N MET A 441 5.89 0.47 10.65
CA MET A 441 6.22 1.74 11.31
C MET A 441 7.60 2.24 10.94
N LYS A 442 7.74 3.56 10.83
CA LYS A 442 9.05 4.23 10.75
C LYS A 442 9.84 3.89 12.01
N PRO A 443 11.00 3.24 11.92
CA PRO A 443 11.78 2.96 13.11
C PRO A 443 12.42 4.28 13.58
N GLY A 444 12.27 4.56 14.88
CA GLY A 444 12.74 5.82 15.49
C GLY A 444 14.26 5.99 15.47
N THR A 445 15.02 4.90 15.27
CA THR A 445 16.47 4.87 15.49
C THR A 445 17.18 3.80 14.65
N VAL A 446 16.92 3.69 13.35
CA VAL A 446 17.81 2.88 12.49
C VAL A 446 19.03 3.72 12.15
N SER A 447 20.00 3.78 13.07
CA SER A 447 21.34 4.31 12.75
C SER A 447 22.16 3.31 11.93
N GLN A 448 21.66 2.07 11.77
CA GLN A 448 22.39 0.96 11.17
C GLN A 448 21.62 0.31 10.01
N SER A 449 21.12 1.11 9.05
CA SER A 449 20.48 0.61 7.81
C SER A 449 21.35 -0.42 7.07
N TRP A 450 22.68 -0.31 7.21
CA TRP A 450 23.64 -1.29 6.71
C TRP A 450 23.50 -2.66 7.36
N LEU A 451 23.37 -2.74 8.69
CA LEU A 451 23.24 -4.01 9.40
C LEU A 451 21.93 -4.73 9.07
N ILE A 452 20.82 -3.98 8.94
CA ILE A 452 19.53 -4.56 8.51
C ILE A 452 19.66 -5.19 7.11
N TYR A 453 20.36 -4.51 6.20
CA TYR A 453 20.60 -5.01 4.86
C TYR A 453 21.48 -6.27 4.85
N MET A 454 22.54 -6.31 5.66
CA MET A 454 23.39 -7.50 5.75
C MET A 454 22.68 -8.67 6.43
N SER A 455 21.92 -8.40 7.51
CA SER A 455 21.19 -9.45 8.24
C SER A 455 20.12 -10.11 7.37
N ILE A 456 19.37 -9.33 6.58
CA ILE A 456 18.36 -9.87 5.68
C ILE A 456 18.99 -10.66 4.53
N ILE A 457 20.13 -10.23 3.98
CA ILE A 457 20.86 -10.99 2.93
C ILE A 457 21.34 -12.33 3.48
N VAL A 458 22.05 -12.32 4.60
CA VAL A 458 22.59 -13.54 5.21
C VAL A 458 21.44 -14.48 5.56
N SER A 459 20.36 -13.97 6.14
CA SER A 459 19.19 -14.78 6.47
C SER A 459 18.50 -15.37 5.23
N ILE A 460 18.40 -14.63 4.12
CA ILE A 460 17.83 -15.15 2.86
C ILE A 460 18.70 -16.26 2.27
N LEU A 461 20.02 -16.13 2.33
CA LEU A 461 20.93 -17.14 1.79
C LEU A 461 20.94 -18.42 2.64
N LEU A 462 20.87 -18.28 3.96
CA LEU A 462 20.70 -19.41 4.88
C LEU A 462 19.35 -20.11 4.67
N ASP A 463 18.27 -19.36 4.44
CA ASP A 463 16.97 -19.93 4.07
C ASP A 463 17.05 -20.65 2.71
N LEU A 464 17.68 -20.07 1.69
CA LEU A 464 17.88 -20.74 0.41
C LEU A 464 18.69 -22.04 0.55
N ALA A 465 19.78 -22.02 1.33
CA ALA A 465 20.60 -23.20 1.56
C ALA A 465 19.85 -24.30 2.33
N THR A 466 19.13 -23.92 3.40
CA THR A 466 18.34 -24.89 4.19
C THR A 466 17.13 -25.43 3.43
N THR A 467 16.49 -24.62 2.59
CA THR A 467 15.38 -25.08 1.74
C THR A 467 15.86 -26.03 0.65
N LEU A 468 16.98 -25.75 -0.01
CA LEU A 468 17.60 -26.69 -0.96
C LEU A 468 18.03 -27.99 -0.26
N GLY A 469 18.72 -27.89 0.88
CA GLY A 469 19.13 -29.04 1.69
C GLY A 469 17.94 -29.88 2.13
N MET A 470 16.85 -29.25 2.56
CA MET A 470 15.60 -29.94 2.89
C MET A 470 15.02 -30.68 1.68
N LEU A 471 14.91 -30.04 0.51
CA LEU A 471 14.33 -30.66 -0.69
C LEU A 471 15.16 -31.86 -1.19
N VAL A 472 16.48 -31.80 -1.10
CA VAL A 472 17.37 -32.92 -1.47
C VAL A 472 17.19 -34.11 -0.50
N ASN A 473 16.98 -33.84 0.79
CA ASN A 473 16.81 -34.87 1.83
C ASN A 473 15.37 -35.41 1.97
N LEU A 474 14.38 -34.74 1.40
CA LEU A 474 12.98 -35.21 1.32
C LEU A 474 12.80 -36.28 0.23
N LYS A 475 13.69 -37.29 0.20
CA LYS A 475 13.59 -38.48 -0.65
C LYS A 475 13.37 -39.71 0.20
N CYS A 476 12.50 -40.60 -0.25
CA CYS A 476 12.35 -41.90 0.39
C CYS A 476 13.30 -42.92 -0.24
N VAL A 477 14.07 -43.61 0.59
CA VAL A 477 15.01 -44.64 0.16
C VAL A 477 14.69 -45.95 0.87
N LYS A 478 14.68 -47.04 0.10
CA LYS A 478 14.56 -48.40 0.63
C LYS A 478 15.56 -49.29 -0.09
N ASN A 479 16.38 -50.02 0.67
CA ASN A 479 17.42 -50.93 0.16
C ASN A 479 18.34 -50.27 -0.87
N GLY A 480 18.82 -49.04 -0.59
CA GLY A 480 19.73 -48.29 -1.48
C GLY A 480 19.10 -47.71 -2.76
N THR A 481 17.80 -47.89 -2.98
CA THR A 481 17.07 -47.39 -4.16
C THR A 481 15.98 -46.39 -3.79
N GLU A 482 15.77 -45.38 -4.64
CA GLU A 482 14.73 -44.37 -4.45
C GLU A 482 13.34 -44.95 -4.70
N VAL A 483 12.44 -44.81 -3.73
CA VAL A 483 11.04 -45.20 -3.87
C VAL A 483 10.23 -43.99 -4.34
N ARG A 484 10.11 -43.79 -5.67
CA ARG A 484 9.42 -42.63 -6.27
C ARG A 484 8.01 -42.36 -5.72
N ALA A 485 7.21 -43.40 -5.50
CA ALA A 485 5.85 -43.22 -4.98
C ALA A 485 5.86 -42.58 -3.58
N CYS A 486 6.79 -43.01 -2.72
CA CYS A 486 6.97 -42.43 -1.39
C CYS A 486 7.57 -41.02 -1.46
N THR A 487 8.63 -40.82 -2.26
CA THR A 487 9.24 -39.50 -2.48
C THR A 487 8.20 -38.48 -2.92
N ASN A 488 7.35 -38.84 -3.89
CA ASN A 488 6.26 -37.98 -4.35
C ASN A 488 5.24 -37.70 -3.23
N SER A 489 4.86 -38.72 -2.44
CA SER A 489 3.92 -38.54 -1.32
C SER A 489 4.43 -37.59 -0.23
N VAL A 490 5.75 -37.41 -0.12
CA VAL A 490 6.41 -36.50 0.82
C VAL A 490 6.63 -35.11 0.22
N LEU A 491 7.13 -35.05 -1.01
CA LEU A 491 7.54 -33.82 -1.66
C LEU A 491 6.34 -32.96 -2.09
N TRP A 492 5.29 -33.58 -2.65
CA TRP A 492 4.12 -32.84 -3.15
C TRP A 492 3.39 -32.06 -2.06
N PRO A 493 3.06 -32.61 -0.87
CA PRO A 493 2.43 -31.83 0.19
C PRO A 493 3.29 -30.65 0.68
N VAL A 494 4.61 -30.86 0.82
CA VAL A 494 5.55 -29.79 1.23
C VAL A 494 5.61 -28.66 0.19
N LEU A 495 5.51 -28.99 -1.09
CA LEU A 495 5.55 -28.00 -2.16
C LEU A 495 4.19 -27.39 -2.51
N LEU A 496 3.06 -28.07 -2.33
CA LEU A 496 1.77 -27.67 -2.93
C LEU A 496 0.72 -27.11 -1.97
N ILE A 497 0.89 -27.19 -0.65
CA ILE A 497 -0.10 -26.59 0.29
C ILE A 497 -0.26 -25.10 0.04
N TYR A 498 0.84 -24.35 0.11
CA TYR A 498 0.99 -23.10 -0.63
C TYR A 498 1.98 -23.32 -1.75
N PRO A 499 1.53 -23.35 -3.02
CA PRO A 499 2.36 -23.85 -4.10
C PRO A 499 3.67 -23.07 -4.24
N LEU A 500 4.77 -23.82 -4.11
CA LEU A 500 6.15 -23.37 -4.20
C LEU A 500 6.53 -22.23 -3.24
N ALA A 501 5.76 -21.98 -2.17
CA ALA A 501 6.01 -20.86 -1.27
C ALA A 501 7.40 -20.92 -0.62
N ILE A 502 7.88 -22.12 -0.27
CA ILE A 502 9.23 -22.36 0.27
C ILE A 502 10.33 -21.88 -0.69
N VAL A 503 10.11 -22.00 -2.01
CA VAL A 503 11.07 -21.60 -3.04
C VAL A 503 10.89 -20.14 -3.44
N PHE A 504 9.65 -19.67 -3.57
CA PHE A 504 9.36 -18.28 -3.95
C PHE A 504 9.72 -17.27 -2.87
N ALA A 505 9.65 -17.63 -1.58
CA ALA A 505 10.04 -16.73 -0.49
C ALA A 505 11.50 -16.23 -0.63
N PRO A 506 12.54 -17.07 -0.65
CA PRO A 506 13.91 -16.58 -0.79
C PRO A 506 14.17 -15.87 -2.14
N VAL A 507 13.56 -16.33 -3.23
CA VAL A 507 13.69 -15.68 -4.56
C VAL A 507 13.10 -14.26 -4.55
N THR A 508 11.91 -14.08 -3.99
CA THR A 508 11.29 -12.75 -3.87
C THR A 508 12.04 -11.85 -2.88
N GLY A 509 12.67 -12.42 -1.86
CA GLY A 509 13.62 -11.72 -0.99
C GLY A 509 14.83 -11.16 -1.76
N LEU A 510 15.48 -11.98 -2.59
CA LEU A 510 16.60 -11.55 -3.45
C LEU A 510 16.17 -10.46 -4.45
N VAL A 511 14.99 -10.61 -5.07
CA VAL A 511 14.45 -9.58 -5.98
C VAL A 511 14.17 -8.27 -5.23
N THR A 512 13.70 -8.34 -3.98
CA THR A 512 13.50 -7.16 -3.13
C THR A 512 14.82 -6.44 -2.91
N LEU A 513 15.89 -7.17 -2.60
CA LEU A 513 17.22 -6.60 -2.38
C LEU A 513 17.83 -6.00 -3.65
N ALA A 514 17.61 -6.64 -4.79
CA ALA A 514 18.11 -6.14 -6.09
C ALA A 514 17.34 -4.90 -6.57
N THR A 515 16.02 -4.83 -6.31
CA THR A 515 15.16 -3.73 -6.77
C THR A 515 15.01 -2.60 -5.75
N SER A 516 15.40 -2.83 -4.49
CA SER A 516 15.19 -1.95 -3.34
C SER A 516 13.75 -1.40 -3.26
N SER A 517 12.75 -2.22 -3.62
CA SER A 517 11.36 -1.78 -3.74
C SER A 517 10.50 -2.26 -2.56
N PRO A 518 9.78 -1.35 -1.85
CA PRO A 518 8.91 -1.76 -0.75
C PRO A 518 7.74 -2.63 -1.20
N THR A 519 7.29 -2.49 -2.46
CA THR A 519 6.24 -3.36 -3.01
C THR A 519 6.67 -4.82 -3.12
N PHE A 520 7.92 -5.07 -3.52
CA PHE A 520 8.47 -6.43 -3.57
C PHE A 520 8.79 -6.94 -2.16
N GLY A 521 9.21 -6.05 -1.25
CA GLY A 521 9.43 -6.41 0.16
C GLY A 521 8.17 -6.90 0.86
N ARG A 522 7.03 -6.22 0.65
CA ARG A 522 5.73 -6.65 1.17
C ARG A 522 5.32 -8.01 0.59
N LYS A 523 5.55 -8.25 -0.71
CA LYS A 523 5.32 -9.58 -1.32
C LYS A 523 6.21 -10.65 -0.70
N TYR A 524 7.48 -10.34 -0.47
CA TYR A 524 8.40 -11.25 0.19
C TYR A 524 7.91 -11.62 1.60
N GLY A 525 7.46 -10.64 2.39
CA GLY A 525 6.84 -10.90 3.71
C GLY A 525 5.66 -11.86 3.64
N LEU A 526 4.77 -11.70 2.65
CA LEU A 526 3.62 -12.59 2.43
C LEU A 526 4.03 -14.01 2.02
N TRP A 527 4.98 -14.14 1.09
CA TRP A 527 5.51 -15.44 0.68
C TRP A 527 6.22 -16.15 1.85
N ASN A 528 6.97 -15.42 2.65
CA ASN A 528 7.62 -15.93 3.84
C ASN A 528 6.58 -16.46 4.85
N ALA A 529 5.53 -15.68 5.14
CA ALA A 529 4.44 -16.10 6.01
C ALA A 529 3.73 -17.37 5.50
N CYS A 530 3.40 -17.45 4.21
CA CYS A 530 2.78 -18.65 3.62
C CYS A 530 3.71 -19.87 3.71
N SER A 531 5.01 -19.68 3.51
CA SER A 531 5.99 -20.77 3.52
C SER A 531 6.19 -21.41 4.91
N LEU A 532 5.82 -20.73 6.00
CA LEU A 532 5.83 -21.32 7.35
C LEU A 532 4.85 -22.50 7.48
N VAL A 533 3.70 -22.44 6.78
CA VAL A 533 2.74 -23.56 6.76
C VAL A 533 3.34 -24.77 6.05
N ASN A 534 4.03 -24.55 4.93
CA ASN A 534 4.73 -25.62 4.22
C ASN A 534 5.87 -26.22 5.06
N ILE A 535 6.60 -25.41 5.84
CA ILE A 535 7.63 -25.91 6.77
C ILE A 535 7.00 -26.74 7.89
N ALA A 536 5.87 -26.30 8.46
CA ALA A 536 5.17 -27.08 9.48
C ALA A 536 4.78 -28.47 8.95
N VAL A 537 4.31 -28.53 7.70
CA VAL A 537 4.00 -29.81 7.02
C VAL A 537 5.26 -30.64 6.80
N ALA A 538 6.38 -30.01 6.41
CA ALA A 538 7.67 -30.70 6.30
C ALA A 538 8.12 -31.32 7.63
N ILE A 539 7.98 -30.60 8.75
CA ILE A 539 8.30 -31.11 10.09
C ILE A 539 7.43 -32.34 10.43
N ILE A 540 6.12 -32.27 10.19
CA ILE A 540 5.19 -33.37 10.45
C ILE A 540 5.56 -34.60 9.61
N ILE A 541 5.86 -34.41 8.33
CA ILE A 541 6.22 -35.51 7.43
C ILE A 541 7.57 -36.11 7.80
N CYS A 542 8.57 -35.29 8.16
CA CYS A 542 9.86 -35.77 8.66
C CYS A 542 9.71 -36.65 9.90
N TYR A 543 8.76 -36.34 10.79
CA TYR A 543 8.47 -37.18 11.95
C TYR A 543 7.73 -38.46 11.56
N ALA A 544 6.71 -38.37 10.70
CA ALA A 544 5.86 -39.50 10.31
C ALA A 544 6.56 -40.53 9.40
N LYS A 545 7.56 -40.11 8.61
CA LYS A 545 8.29 -40.94 7.63
C LYS A 545 9.78 -41.07 7.93
N SER A 546 10.20 -40.78 9.16
CA SER A 546 11.62 -40.77 9.57
C SER A 546 12.40 -42.02 9.17
N ASP A 547 11.74 -43.18 9.19
CA ASP A 547 12.41 -44.48 9.01
C ASP A 547 12.74 -44.79 7.55
N MET A 548 12.16 -44.04 6.60
CA MET A 548 12.36 -44.22 5.16
C MET A 548 13.05 -43.02 4.49
N LEU A 549 13.30 -41.94 5.25
CA LEU A 549 13.92 -40.73 4.71
C LEU A 549 15.43 -40.86 4.64
N VAL A 550 16.01 -40.11 3.71
CA VAL A 550 17.45 -39.98 3.54
C VAL A 550 18.05 -39.30 4.77
N ALA A 551 18.95 -40.00 5.45
CA ALA A 551 19.64 -39.60 6.68
C ALA A 551 18.76 -39.51 7.95
N PRO A 552 18.47 -40.64 8.62
CA PRO A 552 17.69 -40.67 9.86
C PRO A 552 18.27 -39.77 10.96
N TYR A 553 19.61 -39.60 11.02
CA TYR A 553 20.34 -38.73 11.95
C TYR A 553 20.06 -37.23 11.76
N VAL A 554 19.65 -36.82 10.56
CA VAL A 554 19.24 -35.44 10.26
C VAL A 554 17.76 -35.23 10.59
N THR A 555 16.98 -36.32 10.67
CA THR A 555 15.54 -36.31 10.95
C THR A 555 15.19 -36.53 12.42
N ARG A 556 16.08 -37.13 13.24
CA ARG A 556 15.89 -37.36 14.68
C ARG A 556 17.12 -36.97 15.50
N PRO A 557 16.95 -36.42 16.72
CA PRO A 557 15.69 -36.20 17.44
C PRO A 557 14.86 -34.99 16.98
N LEU A 558 15.46 -34.07 16.21
CA LEU A 558 14.80 -32.89 15.63
C LEU A 558 15.09 -32.84 14.13
N PRO A 559 14.10 -32.60 13.24
CA PRO A 559 14.35 -32.47 11.80
C PRO A 559 15.18 -31.20 11.54
N LEU A 560 16.49 -31.36 11.41
CA LEU A 560 17.47 -30.27 11.45
C LEU A 560 17.19 -29.20 10.38
N PHE A 561 16.98 -29.60 9.13
CA PHE A 561 16.75 -28.65 8.03
C PHE A 561 15.40 -27.92 8.15
N PRO A 562 14.25 -28.60 8.32
CA PRO A 562 12.98 -27.91 8.55
C PRO A 562 12.98 -27.01 9.79
N ALA A 563 13.62 -27.43 10.89
CA ALA A 563 13.72 -26.63 12.11
C ALA A 563 14.62 -25.40 11.92
N ALA A 564 15.77 -25.54 11.26
CA ALA A 564 16.62 -24.41 10.92
C ALA A 564 15.91 -23.43 9.97
N ALA A 565 15.21 -23.93 8.95
CA ALA A 565 14.41 -23.11 8.05
C ALA A 565 13.30 -22.37 8.81
N LEU A 566 12.63 -23.00 9.79
CA LEU A 566 11.65 -22.34 10.64
C LEU A 566 12.26 -21.15 11.39
N VAL A 567 13.43 -21.34 12.02
CA VAL A 567 14.14 -20.28 12.74
C VAL A 567 14.49 -19.12 11.80
N PHE A 568 15.07 -19.41 10.63
CA PHE A 568 15.42 -18.37 9.67
C PHE A 568 14.20 -17.60 9.18
N LYS A 569 13.09 -18.27 8.88
CA LYS A 569 11.86 -17.60 8.44
C LYS A 569 11.22 -16.74 9.52
N LEU A 570 11.29 -17.13 10.79
CA LEU A 570 10.83 -16.30 11.91
C LEU A 570 11.70 -15.05 12.07
N VAL A 571 13.03 -15.21 11.94
CA VAL A 571 13.97 -14.06 11.91
C VAL A 571 13.66 -13.15 10.73
N GLN A 572 13.43 -13.71 9.54
CA GLN A 572 13.04 -12.95 8.35
C GLN A 572 11.74 -12.19 8.56
N ALA A 573 10.70 -12.82 9.14
CA ALA A 573 9.41 -12.19 9.38
C ALA A 573 9.55 -10.88 10.19
N GLY A 574 10.41 -10.87 11.21
CA GLY A 574 10.74 -9.64 11.94
C GLY A 574 11.58 -8.64 11.14
N LEU A 575 12.62 -9.11 10.43
CA LEU A 575 13.55 -8.23 9.69
C LEU A 575 12.92 -7.58 8.45
N VAL A 576 12.01 -8.25 7.76
CA VAL A 576 11.37 -7.77 6.53
C VAL A 576 10.69 -6.42 6.78
N ASP A 577 9.90 -6.32 7.84
CA ASP A 577 9.13 -5.11 8.14
C ASP A 577 10.07 -3.94 8.48
N TYR A 578 11.14 -4.16 9.25
CA TYR A 578 12.17 -3.14 9.48
C TYR A 578 12.88 -2.71 8.20
N TYR A 579 13.17 -3.66 7.30
CA TYR A 579 13.81 -3.35 6.01
C TYR A 579 12.87 -2.56 5.09
N ILE A 580 11.58 -2.88 5.05
CA ILE A 580 10.57 -2.09 4.33
C ILE A 580 10.51 -0.67 4.89
N ALA A 581 10.54 -0.53 6.21
CA ALA A 581 10.50 0.77 6.86
C ALA A 581 11.71 1.64 6.51
N ASP A 582 12.91 1.04 6.47
CA ASP A 582 14.15 1.69 6.05
C ASP A 582 14.04 2.16 4.59
N MET A 583 13.57 1.30 3.68
CA MET A 583 13.35 1.66 2.27
C MET A 583 12.31 2.78 2.11
N GLU A 584 11.24 2.76 2.90
CA GLU A 584 10.15 3.73 2.81
C GLU A 584 10.49 5.08 3.46
N SER A 585 11.35 5.08 4.48
CA SER A 585 11.85 6.29 5.15
C SER A 585 12.92 7.01 4.31
N THR A 586 13.83 6.27 3.66
CA THR A 586 14.81 6.84 2.72
C THR A 586 14.15 7.42 1.46
N ARG A 587 12.95 6.96 1.12
CA ARG A 587 12.15 7.44 -0.02
C ARG A 587 11.16 8.57 0.32
N ARG A 588 11.20 9.14 1.54
CA ARG A 588 10.24 10.13 2.08
C ARG A 588 9.95 11.34 1.17
N ARG A 589 10.88 11.74 0.29
CA ARG A 589 10.72 12.85 -0.68
C ARG A 589 10.67 12.40 -2.16
N ARG A 590 10.67 11.10 -2.47
CA ARG A 590 10.67 10.61 -3.87
C ARG A 590 9.24 10.58 -4.43
N GLY A 591 8.98 11.30 -5.52
CA GLY A 591 7.68 11.27 -6.23
C GLY A 591 6.93 12.59 -6.27
N TRP A 592 7.38 13.62 -5.55
CA TRP A 592 6.89 14.99 -5.69
C TRP A 592 7.34 15.54 -7.05
N ARG A 593 6.49 15.49 -8.08
CA ARG A 593 6.76 16.22 -9.31
C ARG A 593 6.38 17.68 -9.10
N GLY A 594 7.25 18.63 -9.43
CA GLY A 594 6.86 20.00 -9.78
C GLY A 594 6.28 20.90 -8.68
N LEU A 595 6.43 20.61 -7.39
CA LEU A 595 5.92 21.52 -6.33
C LEU A 595 6.71 22.83 -6.20
N MET A 596 7.93 22.88 -6.76
CA MET A 596 8.85 24.02 -6.66
C MET A 596 8.97 24.86 -7.93
N LYS A 597 8.00 24.85 -8.85
CA LYS A 597 7.98 25.91 -9.87
C LYS A 597 7.58 27.21 -9.17
N ARG A 598 8.59 27.97 -8.71
CA ARG A 598 8.42 29.33 -8.19
C ARG A 598 7.55 30.12 -9.15
N ARG A 599 6.69 30.94 -8.57
CA ARG A 599 5.70 31.83 -9.18
C ARG A 599 6.29 32.89 -10.13
N ASP A 600 7.59 32.90 -10.38
CA ASP A 600 8.30 34.07 -10.95
C ASP A 600 8.96 33.84 -12.33
N SER A 601 8.65 32.75 -13.04
CA SER A 601 9.22 32.54 -14.41
C SER A 601 8.28 32.93 -15.56
N ASP A 602 7.03 33.30 -15.29
CA ASP A 602 6.08 33.75 -16.31
C ASP A 602 5.83 35.28 -16.29
N SER A 603 6.57 36.04 -15.46
CA SER A 603 6.46 37.52 -15.39
C SER A 603 7.65 38.29 -15.97
N SER A 604 8.61 37.63 -16.62
CA SER A 604 9.61 38.34 -17.42
C SER A 604 9.04 38.66 -18.80
N THR A 605 8.12 39.62 -18.87
CA THR A 605 8.12 40.52 -20.02
C THR A 605 9.48 41.22 -20.02
N PRO A 606 10.31 41.13 -21.08
CA PRO A 606 11.54 41.90 -21.12
C PRO A 606 11.18 43.39 -21.04
N PRO A 607 11.84 44.19 -20.19
CA PRO A 607 11.71 45.62 -20.29
C PRO A 607 12.21 46.01 -21.68
N THR A 608 11.32 46.62 -22.46
CA THR A 608 11.69 47.35 -23.67
C THR A 608 12.80 48.32 -23.31
N SER A 609 13.96 48.11 -23.92
CA SER A 609 15.09 49.03 -23.93
C SER A 609 14.68 50.38 -24.52
N PRO A 610 15.22 51.51 -24.04
CA PRO A 610 15.51 52.63 -24.92
C PRO A 610 16.66 52.28 -25.89
#